data_AF-T0ZSD8-F1
#
_entry.id   AF-T0ZSD8-F1
#
_cell.length_a   1.000
_cell.length_b   1.000
_cell.length_c   1.000
_cell.angle_alpha   90.00
_cell.angle_beta   90.00
_cell.angle_gamma   90.00
#
_symmetry.space_group_name_H-M   'P 1'
#
loop_
_entity.id
_entity.type
_entity.pdbx_description
1 polymer ?
#
loop_
_entity_poly.entity_id
_entity_poly.type
_entity_poly.pdbx_seq_one_letter_code
_entity_poly.pdbx_strand_id
1 'polypeptide(L)'
;MNRPGGIVYFESGFVDEEEARVPISTHAFNYGTGCFEGIRAYWNPAKEQLYVLRLREHVERLLRSAHILHLEPDASLTQERVEAV
;
A
#
# COMPACT_ATOMS: atom_id res chain seq x y z
N MET A 1 1.19 13.29 23.16
CA MET A 1 0.89 13.75 21.80
C MET A 1 -0.22 12.84 21.27
N ASN A 2 -1.49 13.20 21.49
CA ASN A 2 -2.62 12.34 21.13
C ASN A 2 -3.08 12.74 19.72
N ARG A 3 -2.61 12.05 18.68
CA ARG A 3 -3.18 12.17 17.33
C ARG A 3 -4.42 11.27 17.30
N PRO A 4 -5.59 11.73 16.84
CA PRO A 4 -6.68 10.81 16.51
C PRO A 4 -6.12 9.76 15.54
N GLY A 5 -6.36 8.48 15.82
CA GLY A 5 -5.85 7.37 15.01
C GLY A 5 -6.23 7.53 13.54
N GLY A 6 -5.30 7.21 12.64
CA GLY A 6 -5.62 7.17 11.22
C GLY A 6 -6.55 6.00 10.90
N ILE A 7 -7.25 6.08 9.77
CA ILE A 7 -7.86 4.91 9.13
C ILE A 7 -6.84 4.35 8.15
N VAL A 8 -6.57 3.05 8.20
CA VAL A 8 -5.63 2.35 7.33
C VAL A 8 -6.31 1.19 6.62
N TYR A 9 -5.81 0.81 5.44
CA TYR A 9 -6.25 -0.41 4.77
C TYR A 9 -5.35 -1.57 5.17
N PHE A 10 -5.90 -2.61 5.79
CA PHE A 10 -5.19 -3.77 6.32
C PHE A 10 -6.05 -5.04 6.17
N GLU A 11 -5.45 -6.15 5.72
CA GLU A 11 -6.13 -7.45 5.53
C GLU A 11 -7.52 -7.37 4.88
N SER A 12 -7.60 -6.72 3.72
CA SER A 12 -8.84 -6.54 2.94
C SER A 12 -9.90 -5.58 3.50
N GLY A 13 -9.61 -4.82 4.57
CA GLY A 13 -10.55 -3.88 5.18
C GLY A 13 -9.94 -2.53 5.56
N PHE A 14 -10.81 -1.54 5.80
CA PHE A 14 -10.40 -0.30 6.49
C PHE A 14 -10.60 -0.49 7.99
N VAL A 15 -9.53 -0.28 8.76
CA VAL A 15 -9.49 -0.45 10.20
C VAL A 15 -8.88 0.79 10.86
N ASP A 16 -9.10 0.94 12.16
CA ASP A 16 -8.37 1.93 12.94
C ASP A 16 -6.88 1.55 12.97
N GLU A 17 -5.99 2.53 12.89
CA GLU A 17 -4.53 2.33 12.84
C GLU A 17 -4.02 1.45 14.00
N GLU A 18 -4.64 1.53 15.17
CA GLU A 18 -4.27 0.72 16.35
C GLU A 18 -4.58 -0.78 16.19
N GLU A 19 -5.46 -1.16 15.27
CA GLU A 19 -5.86 -2.53 14.98
C GLU A 19 -4.95 -3.20 13.93
N ALA A 20 -4.28 -2.41 13.07
CA ALA A 20 -3.35 -2.90 12.07
C ALA A 20 -2.03 -3.38 12.70
N ARG A 21 -2.02 -4.62 13.19
CA ARG A 21 -0.90 -5.21 13.95
C ARG A 21 -0.28 -6.39 13.22
N VAL A 22 1.03 -6.53 13.34
CA VAL A 22 1.78 -7.70 12.88
C VAL A 22 2.52 -8.37 14.04
N PRO A 23 2.71 -9.70 14.04
CA PRO A 23 3.50 -10.38 15.06
C PRO A 23 4.97 -9.91 15.04
N ILE A 24 5.58 -9.75 16.21
CA ILE A 24 7.02 -9.43 16.30
C ILE A 24 7.92 -10.49 15.66
N SER A 25 7.41 -11.72 15.51
CA SER A 25 8.09 -12.84 14.86
C SER A 25 7.99 -12.81 13.33
N THR A 26 7.31 -11.83 12.74
CA THR A 26 7.20 -11.76 11.27
C THR A 26 8.58 -11.63 10.62
N HIS A 27 8.76 -12.35 9.52
CA HIS A 27 10.02 -12.37 8.78
C HIS A 27 10.37 -10.97 8.23
N ALA A 28 9.35 -10.17 7.88
CA ALA A 28 9.52 -8.79 7.44
C ALA A 28 10.17 -7.91 8.51
N PHE A 29 9.85 -8.12 9.80
CA PHE A 29 10.41 -7.34 10.90
C PHE A 29 11.81 -7.82 11.26
N ASN A 30 12.01 -9.14 11.37
CA ASN A 30 13.29 -9.69 11.83
C ASN A 30 14.39 -9.67 10.76
N TYR A 31 14.02 -9.74 9.48
CA TYR A 31 14.97 -9.90 8.37
C TYR A 31 14.77 -8.89 7.24
N GLY A 32 13.85 -7.94 7.39
CA GLY A 32 13.60 -6.89 6.38
C GLY A 32 12.98 -7.42 5.08
N THR A 33 12.43 -8.63 5.08
CA THR A 33 11.86 -9.24 3.87
C THR A 33 10.49 -8.66 3.55
N GLY A 34 10.50 -7.67 2.66
CA GLY A 34 9.30 -7.03 2.15
C GLY A 34 9.67 -5.96 1.12
N CYS A 35 8.67 -5.49 0.39
CA CYS A 35 8.79 -4.34 -0.50
C CYS A 35 7.61 -3.39 -0.25
N PHE A 36 7.84 -2.10 -0.49
CA PHE A 36 6.82 -1.06 -0.30
C PHE A 36 6.96 0.02 -1.38
N GLU A 37 5.93 0.83 -1.51
CA GLU A 37 5.89 1.99 -2.40
C GLU A 37 5.58 3.26 -1.63
N GLY A 38 6.17 4.37 -2.08
CA GLY A 38 5.79 5.71 -1.63
C GLY A 38 5.00 6.41 -2.74
N ILE A 39 3.69 6.53 -2.56
CA ILE A 39 2.79 7.12 -3.56
C ILE A 39 2.34 8.50 -3.07
N ARG A 40 2.36 9.50 -3.95
CA ARG A 40 1.91 10.86 -3.63
C ARG A 40 0.57 11.15 -4.30
N ALA A 41 -0.25 11.91 -3.59
CA ALA A 41 -1.43 12.55 -4.14
C ALA A 41 -1.37 14.06 -3.89
N TYR A 42 -1.88 14.84 -4.84
CA TYR A 42 -1.86 16.30 -4.80
C TYR A 42 -3.27 16.84 -4.85
N TRP A 43 -3.61 17.68 -3.88
CA TRP A 43 -4.89 18.38 -3.84
C TRP A 43 -4.87 19.56 -4.81
N ASN A 44 -5.88 19.65 -5.68
CA ASN A 44 -6.14 20.80 -6.52
C ASN A 44 -7.32 21.59 -5.95
N PRO A 45 -7.08 22.76 -5.30
CA PRO A 45 -8.15 23.54 -4.69
C PRO A 45 -9.18 24.06 -5.70
N ALA A 46 -8.76 24.41 -6.91
CA ALA A 46 -9.66 24.98 -7.92
C ALA A 46 -10.63 23.95 -8.50
N LYS A 47 -10.27 22.67 -8.46
CA LYS A 47 -11.10 21.55 -8.94
C LYS A 47 -11.73 20.75 -7.81
N GLU A 48 -11.44 21.11 -6.56
CA GLU A 48 -11.80 20.36 -5.36
C GLU A 48 -11.53 18.84 -5.52
N GLN A 49 -10.36 18.51 -6.07
CA GLN A 49 -10.03 17.13 -6.45
C GLN A 49 -8.62 16.73 -6.01
N LEU A 50 -8.51 15.50 -5.53
CA LEU A 50 -7.25 14.85 -5.19
C LEU A 50 -6.78 14.00 -6.38
N TYR A 51 -5.55 14.25 -6.85
CA TYR A 51 -4.96 13.50 -7.95
C TYR A 51 -3.79 12.64 -7.47
N VAL A 52 -3.90 11.33 -7.64
CA VAL A 52 -2.80 10.39 -7.36
C VAL A 52 -1.80 10.43 -8.51
N LEU A 53 -0.53 10.61 -8.20
CA LEU A 53 0.52 10.72 -9.21
C LEU A 53 1.03 9.32 -9.59
N ARG A 54 0.86 8.94 -10.86
CA ARG A 54 1.48 7.75 -11.48
C ARG A 54 1.16 6.44 -10.75
N LEU A 55 -0.09 6.28 -10.32
CA LEU A 55 -0.52 5.14 -9.49
C LEU A 55 -0.21 3.80 -10.17
N ARG A 56 -0.54 3.67 -11.46
CA ARG A 56 -0.27 2.47 -12.25
C ARG A 56 1.21 2.07 -12.19
N GLU A 57 2.13 2.99 -12.47
CA GLU A 57 3.57 2.66 -12.49
C GLU A 57 4.14 2.31 -11.12
N HIS A 58 3.60 2.91 -10.05
CA HIS A 58 3.92 2.52 -8.68
C HIS A 58 3.48 1.09 -8.39
N VAL A 59 2.24 0.71 -8.73
CA VAL A 59 1.73 -0.65 -8.49
C VAL A 59 2.48 -1.68 -9.34
N GLU A 60 2.75 -1.39 -10.61
CA GLU A 60 3.56 -2.27 -11.46
C GLU A 60 4.97 -2.47 -10.88
N ARG A 61 5.59 -1.44 -10.30
CA ARG A 61 6.91 -1.58 -9.66
C ARG A 61 6.84 -2.37 -8.35
N LEU A 62 5.78 -2.23 -7.57
CA LEU A 62 5.54 -3.04 -6.38
C LEU A 62 5.46 -4.53 -6.74
N LEU A 63 4.65 -4.89 -7.75
CA LEU A 63 4.50 -6.28 -8.20
C LEU A 63 5.82 -6.86 -8.74
N ARG A 64 6.59 -6.08 -9.50
CA ARG A 64 7.94 -6.48 -9.93
C ARG A 64 8.89 -6.70 -8.75
N SER A 65 8.80 -5.84 -7.72
CA SER A 65 9.64 -5.95 -6.52
C SER A 65 9.29 -7.20 -5.70
N ALA A 66 8.00 -7.48 -5.54
CA ALA A 66 7.51 -8.71 -4.91
C ALA A 66 8.00 -9.95 -5.68
N HIS A 67 7.93 -9.94 -7.02
CA HIS A 67 8.42 -11.03 -7.86
C HIS A 67 9.93 -11.29 -7.68
N ILE A 68 10.76 -10.25 -7.64
CA ILE A 68 12.22 -10.37 -7.40
C ILE A 68 12.51 -10.99 -6.03
N LEU A 69 11.70 -10.66 -5.02
CA LEU A 69 11.82 -11.21 -3.67
C LEU A 69 11.15 -12.58 -3.49
N HIS A 70 10.58 -13.16 -4.56
CA HIS A 70 9.77 -14.38 -4.50
C HIS A 70 8.60 -14.29 -3.50
N LEU A 71 8.03 -13.09 -3.35
CA LEU A 71 6.83 -12.85 -2.55
C LEU A 71 5.60 -13.00 -3.44
N GLU A 72 4.61 -13.74 -2.96
CA GLU A 72 3.30 -13.83 -3.60
C GLU A 72 2.47 -12.60 -3.19
N PRO A 73 2.10 -11.73 -4.14
CA PRO A 73 1.26 -10.57 -3.83
C PRO A 73 -0.18 -11.02 -3.50
N ASP A 74 -0.91 -10.14 -2.82
CA ASP A 74 -2.32 -10.37 -2.50
C ASP A 74 -3.13 -10.63 -3.79
N ALA A 75 -4.01 -11.64 -3.75
CA ALA A 75 -4.81 -12.07 -4.90
C ALA A 75 -5.72 -10.96 -5.46
N SER A 76 -6.03 -9.95 -4.66
CA SER A 76 -6.79 -8.80 -5.10
C SER A 76 -5.97 -7.87 -6.02
N LEU A 77 -4.64 -7.93 -6.04
CA LEU A 77 -3.79 -7.12 -6.94
C LEU A 77 -3.58 -7.83 -8.28
N THR A 78 -4.66 -7.95 -9.05
CA THR A 78 -4.61 -8.54 -10.40
C THR A 78 -4.11 -7.53 -11.43
N GLN A 79 -3.48 -8.03 -12.50
CA GLN A 79 -3.00 -7.21 -13.62
C GLN A 79 -4.13 -6.37 -14.25
N GLU A 80 -5.33 -6.95 -14.36
CA GLU A 80 -6.53 -6.25 -14.83
C GLU A 80 -6.87 -5.02 -13.99
N ARG A 81 -6.77 -5.12 -12.65
CA ARG A 81 -7.02 -3.98 -11.75
C ARG A 81 -5.93 -2.92 -11.84
N VAL A 82 -4.69 -3.30 -12.16
CA VAL A 82 -3.60 -2.36 -12.41
C VAL A 82 -3.84 -1.56 -13.68
N GLU A 83 -4.40 -2.20 -14.71
CA GLU A 83 -4.69 -1.57 -16.00
C GLU A 83 -5.94 -0.68 -15.98
N ALA A 84 -6.87 -0.94 -15.05
CA ALA A 84 -8.09 -0.16 -14.85
C ALA A 84 -7.87 1.19 -14.14
N VAL A 85 -6.65 1.46 -13.69
CA VAL A 85 -6.22 2.70 -13.02
C VAL A 85 -5.52 3.63 -14.00
#